data_AF-A0A132HB43-F1
#
_entry.id   AF-A0A132HB43-F1
#
_cell.length_a   1.000
_cell.length_b   1.000
_cell.length_c   1.000
_cell.angle_alpha   90.00
_cell.angle_beta   90.00
_cell.angle_gamma   90.00
#
_symmetry.space_group_name_H-M   'P 1'
#
loop_
_entity.id
_entity.type
_entity.pdbx_description
1 polymer ?
#
loop_
_entity_poly.entity_id
_entity_poly.type
_entity_poly.pdbx_seq_one_letter_code
_entity_poly.pdbx_strand_id
1 'polypeptide(L)' 'IWLDLIFKQSLKKCVDWSKIDKKDYLDAMHRSVTDASRIKALLQQALTDRIDDREIFMKGIDYSYYYEQED' A
#
# COMPACT_ATOMS: atom_id res chain seq x y z
N ILE A 1 4.11 -6.05 2.13
CA ILE A 1 3.94 -6.76 3.44
C ILE A 1 4.51 -5.99 4.65
N TRP A 2 5.76 -5.50 4.64
CA TRP A 2 6.36 -4.85 5.83
C TRP A 2 5.67 -3.55 6.26
N LEU A 3 5.27 -2.69 5.31
CA LEU A 3 4.62 -1.41 5.57
C LEU A 3 3.26 -1.57 6.26
N ASP A 4 2.46 -2.55 5.84
CA ASP A 4 1.14 -2.84 6.43
C ASP A 4 1.25 -3.28 7.90
N LEU A 5 2.30 -4.03 8.25
CA LEU A 5 2.54 -4.45 9.64
C LEU A 5 2.84 -3.24 10.54
N ILE A 6 3.63 -2.27 10.06
CA ILE A 6 3.90 -1.03 10.78
C ILE A 6 2.62 -0.23 10.98
N PHE A 7 1.81 -0.07 9.93
CA PHE A 7 0.54 0.66 10.06
C PHE A 7 -0.48 -0.05 10.95
N LYS A 8 -0.54 -1.39 10.91
CA LYS A 8 -1.41 -2.17 11.79
C LYS A 8 -0.98 -2.07 13.25
N GLN A 9 0.33 -2.10 13.52
CA GLN A 9 0.88 -1.99 14.88
C GLN A 9 0.75 -0.57 15.44
N SER A 10 1.06 0.46 14.65
CA SER A 10 1.09 1.85 15.12
C SER A 10 -0.25 2.56 15.05
N LEU A 11 -1.06 2.30 14.02
CA LEU A 11 -2.29 3.05 13.73
C LEU A 11 -3.54 2.18 13.70
N LYS A 12 -3.43 0.85 13.82
CA LYS A 12 -4.54 -0.10 13.59
C LYS A 12 -5.26 0.15 12.24
N LYS A 13 -4.49 0.50 11.21
CA LYS A 13 -4.97 0.70 9.84
C LYS A 13 -4.18 -0.16 8.87
N CYS A 14 -4.81 -0.53 7.76
CA CYS A 14 -4.19 -1.27 6.66
C CYS A 14 -4.23 -0.41 5.39
N VAL A 15 -3.35 -0.66 4.44
CA VAL A 15 -3.39 0.01 3.13
C VAL A 15 -4.20 -0.85 2.17
N ASP A 16 -5.23 -0.25 1.58
CA ASP A 16 -6.03 -0.89 0.54
C ASP A 16 -5.32 -0.71 -0.82
N TRP A 17 -4.47 -1.67 -1.15
CA TRP A 17 -3.70 -1.70 -2.41
C TRP A 17 -4.58 -1.73 -3.67
N SER A 18 -5.87 -2.09 -3.55
CA SER A 18 -6.80 -2.05 -4.69
C SER A 18 -7.14 -0.62 -5.15
N LYS A 19 -6.94 0.37 -4.28
CA LYS A 19 -7.20 1.79 -4.56
C LYS A 19 -5.99 2.53 -5.12
N ILE A 20 -4.82 1.88 -5.15
CA ILE A 20 -3.59 2.46 -5.64
C ILE A 20 -3.25 1.80 -6.97
N ASP A 21 -3.13 2.62 -8.02
CA ASP A 21 -2.70 2.12 -9.33
C ASP A 21 -1.22 1.73 -9.30
N LYS A 22 -0.87 0.63 -10.01
CA LYS A 22 0.50 0.12 -10.03
C LYS A 22 1.51 1.14 -10.56
N LYS A 23 1.15 1.89 -11.60
CA LYS A 23 2.02 2.91 -12.17
C LYS A 23 2.21 4.10 -11.23
N ASP A 24 1.14 4.55 -10.59
CA ASP A 24 1.21 5.67 -9.64
C ASP A 24 2.03 5.31 -8.40
N TYR A 25 1.90 4.08 -7.89
CA TYR A 25 2.74 3.60 -6.79
C TYR A 25 4.22 3.55 -7.17
N LEU A 26 4.56 2.99 -8.33
CA LEU A 26 5.95 2.88 -8.80
C LEU A 26 6.56 4.25 -9.09
N ASP A 27 5.83 5.17 -9.75
CA ASP A 27 6.29 6.54 -9.98
C ASP A 27 6.46 7.30 -8.66
N ALA A 28 5.53 7.14 -7.71
CA ALA A 28 5.64 7.73 -6.39
C ALA A 28 6.79 7.14 -5.55
N MET A 29 7.06 5.84 -5.67
CA MET A 29 8.24 5.18 -5.06
C MET A 29 9.54 5.75 -5.65
N HIS A 30 9.63 5.85 -6.98
CA HIS A 30 10.81 6.40 -7.64
C HIS A 30 11.05 7.87 -7.25
N ARG A 31 9.96 8.66 -7.16
CA ARG A 31 10.02 10.05 -6.70
C ARG A 31 10.22 10.18 -5.20
N SER A 32 9.89 9.17 -4.39
CA SER A 32 9.98 9.25 -2.93
C SER A 32 11.40 9.52 -2.42
N VAL A 33 12.41 9.15 -3.21
CA VAL A 33 13.83 9.47 -2.95
C VAL A 33 14.05 10.98 -2.87
N THR A 34 13.30 11.76 -3.64
CA THR A 34 13.39 13.23 -3.69
C THR A 34 12.24 13.91 -2.94
N ASP A 35 11.01 13.39 -3.07
CA ASP A 35 9.81 13.92 -2.43
C ASP A 35 8.84 12.79 -2.01
N ALA A 36 8.81 12.51 -0.70
CA ALA A 36 7.94 11.51 -0.10
C ALA A 36 6.50 12.01 0.13
N SER A 37 6.19 13.28 -0.14
CA SER A 37 4.85 13.86 0.06
C SER A 37 3.80 13.13 -0.79
N ARG A 38 4.18 12.77 -2.01
CA ARG A 38 3.28 12.17 -3.01
C ARG A 38 2.89 10.73 -2.65
N ILE A 39 3.86 9.91 -2.27
CA ILE A 39 3.57 8.54 -1.80
C ILE A 39 2.78 8.57 -0.49
N LYS A 40 3.04 9.53 0.40
CA LYS A 40 2.31 9.68 1.67
C LYS A 40 0.85 10.05 1.44
N ALA A 41 0.55 10.93 0.48
CA ALA A 41 -0.82 11.28 0.10
C ALA A 41 -1.57 10.10 -0.53
N LEU A 42 -0.91 9.34 -1.42
CA LEU A 42 -1.47 8.12 -2.01
C LEU A 42 -1.82 7.07 -0.95
N LEU A 43 -0.86 6.79 -0.05
CA LEU A 43 -1.08 5.87 1.06
C LEU A 43 -2.19 6.35 1.98
N GLN A 44 -2.24 7.66 2.30
CA GLN A 44 -3.31 8.23 3.13
C GLN A 44 -4.71 8.07 2.53
N GLN A 45 -4.85 8.21 1.22
CA GLN A 45 -6.14 8.00 0.53
C GLN A 45 -6.55 6.52 0.51
N ALA A 46 -5.57 5.62 0.51
CA ALA A 46 -5.78 4.17 0.52
C ALA A 46 -5.85 3.58 1.95
N LEU A 47 -5.62 4.36 3.00
CA LEU A 47 -5.72 3.86 4.37
C LEU A 47 -7.16 3.46 4.69
N THR A 48 -7.32 2.23 5.14
CA THR A 48 -8.57 1.67 5.61
C THR A 48 -8.43 1.19 7.06
N ASP A 49 -9.47 1.43 7.85
CA ASP A 49 -9.65 0.93 9.22
C ASP A 49 -10.12 -0.54 9.23
N ARG A 50 -10.41 -1.13 8.07
CA ARG A 50 -10.81 -2.53 7.90
C ARG A 50 -9.61 -3.49 7.97
N ILE A 51 -8.94 -3.55 9.12
CA ILE A 51 -7.76 -4.41 9.36
C ILE A 51 -8.07 -5.89 9.60
N ASP A 52 -9.34 -6.20 9.89
CA ASP A 52 -9.86 -7.56 10.15
C ASP A 52 -10.59 -8.16 8.94
N ASP A 53 -10.72 -7.38 7.87
CA ASP A 53 -11.33 -7.84 6.63
C ASP A 53 -10.34 -8.76 5.90
N ARG A 54 -10.53 -10.06 6.10
CA ARG A 54 -9.66 -11.12 5.58
C ARG A 54 -9.52 -11.05 4.06
N GLU A 55 -10.53 -10.52 3.38
CA GLU A 55 -10.53 -10.33 1.92
C GLU A 55 -9.57 -9.20 1.50
N ILE A 56 -9.53 -8.08 2.23
CA ILE A 56 -8.59 -6.98 1.98
C ILE A 56 -7.15 -7.45 2.23
N PHE A 57 -6.92 -8.25 3.27
CA PHE A 57 -5.61 -8.80 3.56
C PHE A 57 -5.13 -9.78 2.47
N MET A 58 -6.00 -10.70 2.02
CA MET A 58 -5.69 -11.62 0.91
C MET A 58 -5.42 -10.86 -0.39
N LYS A 59 -6.27 -9.89 -0.74
CA LYS A 59 -6.07 -9.03 -1.92
C LYS A 59 -4.79 -8.21 -1.83
N GLY A 60 -4.45 -7.68 -0.65
CA GLY A 60 -3.19 -6.96 -0.44
C GLY A 60 -1.96 -7.83 -0.64
N ILE A 61 -2.02 -9.10 -0.24
CA ILE A 61 -0.95 -10.07 -0.51
C ILE A 61 -0.88 -10.43 -2.00
N ASP A 62 -2.02 -10.69 -2.66
CA ASP A 62 -2.07 -10.94 -4.11
C ASP A 62 -1.51 -9.75 -4.90
N TYR A 63 -1.89 -8.53 -4.53
CA TYR A 63 -1.35 -7.32 -5.15
C TYR A 63 0.15 -7.18 -4.89
N SER A 64 0.60 -7.38 -3.65
CA SER A 64 2.04 -7.34 -3.32
C SER A 64 2.83 -8.35 -4.16
N TYR A 65 2.28 -9.53 -4.43
CA TYR A 65 2.88 -10.54 -5.32
C TYR A 65 2.84 -10.11 -6.80
N TYR A 66 1.77 -9.45 -7.23
CA TYR A 66 1.62 -8.89 -8.58
C TYR A 66 2.55 -7.70 -8.86
N TYR A 67 2.99 -6.98 -7.82
CA TYR A 67 4.01 -5.95 -7.93
C TYR A 67 5.42 -6.52 -8.10
N GLU A 68 5.69 -7.73 -7.59
CA GLU A 68 6.99 -8.42 -7.68
C GLU A 68 7.12 -9.33 -8.92
N GLN A 69 6.03 -9.64 -9.62
CA GLN A 69 6.11 -10.30 -10.92
C GLN A 69 6.55 -9.29 -12.00
N GLU A 70 7.84 -9.39 -12.34
CA GLU A 70 8.41 -8.94 -13.60
C GLU A 70 7.98 -9.92 -14.70
N ASP A 71 7.28 -9.44 -15.74
CA ASP A 71 7.35 -10.07 -17.07
C ASP A 71 8.68 -9.68 -17.73
#